data_AF-A0A1Q8ZXC5-F1
#
_entry.id   AF-A0A1Q8ZXC5-F1
#
_cell.length_a   1.000
_cell.length_b   1.000
_cell.length_c   1.000
_cell.angle_alpha   90.00
_cell.angle_beta   90.00
_cell.angle_gamma   90.00
#
_symmetry.space_group_name_H-M   'P 1'
#
loop_
_entity.id
_entity.type
_entity.pdbx_description
1 polymer ?
#
loop_
_entity_poly.entity_id
_entity_poly.type
_entity_poly.pdbx_seq_one_letter_code
_entity_poly.pdbx_strand_id
1 'polypeptide(L)'
;MVTAPMTEHHVPNQHDTSPAAAQRPRLINAALIEQLRETVGSVTRPWWQGDVVSENGLIYGVNLGGSRPPLIWCFQGYGEFSALAAALGPDQPLYGMRSGHMVVKNTPENQINMAVMFAEELHSLGLSGPLFIGGNCQAAILAQKIAEIFMASGQPVSLLIELNPLFFTPYAGRAALIFGRYDTTNPLHRLHDAETLLRVNLPHSTFDILPSEHGKLFSGRILSLLSDLVRRRMDEASAAYSGSFPIWSLRAEYTLPSRITMTAGCICDIQITLRNTSDVTWAPTYQSGLSVGNHWRRPDGSMLQWLDGQQPLNRPLQPGEMIDIVLLARAPDREGEYMLEVDMQHAGIAWLSELGVEPGRCNVDVLRPS
;
A
#
# COMPACT_ATOMS: atom_id res chain seq x y z
N MET A 1 24.32 76.77 -25.47
CA MET A 1 25.04 77.58 -24.46
C MET A 1 24.24 77.46 -23.17
N VAL A 2 24.78 76.73 -22.16
CA VAL A 2 24.57 76.93 -20.69
C VAL A 2 23.12 76.69 -20.18
N THR A 3 22.73 75.82 -19.23
CA THR A 3 23.39 75.00 -18.18
C THR A 3 22.33 74.07 -17.54
N ALA A 4 22.81 72.98 -16.91
CA ALA A 4 22.17 72.03 -15.97
C ALA A 4 21.53 72.72 -14.71
N PRO A 5 20.86 72.03 -13.73
CA PRO A 5 20.97 70.60 -13.43
C PRO A 5 19.71 69.82 -13.00
N MET A 6 19.89 68.49 -13.02
CA MET A 6 19.06 67.46 -12.42
C MET A 6 18.89 67.67 -10.91
N THR A 7 17.67 67.48 -10.42
CA THR A 7 17.38 67.22 -9.01
C THR A 7 16.64 65.89 -8.93
N GLU A 8 17.32 64.89 -8.36
CA GLU A 8 16.75 63.59 -8.03
C GLU A 8 15.74 63.77 -6.90
N HIS A 9 14.46 63.57 -7.21
CA HIS A 9 13.44 63.39 -6.18
C HIS A 9 13.44 61.95 -5.71
N HIS A 10 14.10 61.73 -4.57
CA HIS A 10 14.05 60.50 -3.79
C HIS A 10 12.61 60.33 -3.25
N VAL A 11 11.80 59.51 -3.91
CA VAL A 11 10.50 59.08 -3.40
C VAL A 11 10.76 58.03 -2.31
N PRO A 12 10.38 58.26 -1.04
CA PRO A 12 10.53 57.25 -0.01
C PRO A 12 9.56 56.11 -0.31
N ASN A 13 10.11 54.91 -0.49
CA ASN A 13 9.37 53.69 -0.78
C ASN A 13 8.43 53.39 0.40
N GLN A 14 7.14 53.66 0.23
CA GLN A 14 6.10 53.27 1.16
C GLN A 14 5.81 51.77 1.00
N HIS A 15 5.78 51.06 2.12
CA HIS A 15 5.21 49.73 2.31
C HIS A 15 5.89 48.57 1.58
N ASP A 16 7.05 48.14 2.10
CA ASP A 16 7.35 46.71 2.13
C ASP A 16 6.98 46.13 3.50
N THR A 17 5.66 46.01 3.73
CA THR A 17 5.14 45.09 4.74
C THR A 17 4.68 43.85 4.00
N SER A 18 5.62 43.05 3.50
CA SER A 18 5.34 41.66 3.18
C SER A 18 4.70 41.01 4.41
N PRO A 19 3.49 40.42 4.31
CA PRO A 19 2.94 39.67 5.42
C PRO A 19 3.92 38.54 5.72
N ALA A 20 4.39 38.48 6.97
CA ALA A 20 5.23 37.41 7.47
C ALA A 20 4.67 36.10 6.92
N ALA A 21 5.48 35.40 6.12
CA ALA A 21 5.10 34.14 5.53
C ALA A 21 4.61 33.24 6.67
N ALA A 22 3.29 33.05 6.76
CA ALA A 22 2.70 32.19 7.77
C ALA A 22 3.38 30.84 7.60
N GLN A 23 4.22 30.47 8.58
CA GLN A 23 4.87 29.17 8.60
C GLN A 23 3.76 28.14 8.42
N ARG A 24 3.81 27.39 7.32
CA ARG A 24 2.88 26.27 7.12
C ARG A 24 2.95 25.43 8.39
N PRO A 25 1.81 25.14 9.04
CA PRO A 25 1.82 24.31 10.24
C PRO A 25 2.58 23.03 9.93
N ARG A 26 3.50 22.63 10.81
CA ARG A 26 4.10 21.30 10.70
C ARG A 26 2.97 20.30 10.83
N LEU A 27 2.79 19.43 9.82
CA LEU A 27 1.73 18.40 9.84
C LEU A 27 1.82 17.52 11.09
N ILE A 28 3.05 17.24 11.55
CA ILE A 28 3.33 16.49 12.78
C ILE A 28 3.79 17.47 13.87
N ASN A 29 3.10 17.43 15.00
CA ASN A 29 3.31 18.34 16.12
C ASN A 29 3.30 17.55 17.44
N ALA A 30 4.48 17.40 18.04
CA ALA A 30 4.68 16.61 19.27
C ALA A 30 3.82 17.11 20.46
N ALA A 31 3.66 18.43 20.62
CA ALA A 31 2.83 18.98 21.69
C ALA A 31 1.35 18.67 21.48
N LEU A 32 0.88 18.70 20.22
CA LEU A 32 -0.48 18.32 19.86
C LEU A 32 -0.70 16.81 20.05
N ILE A 33 0.27 15.98 19.67
CA ILE A 33 0.23 14.52 19.93
C ILE A 33 0.03 14.26 21.42
N GLU A 34 0.79 14.91 22.29
CA GLU A 34 0.65 14.70 23.74
C GLU A 34 -0.72 15.16 24.27
N GLN A 35 -1.21 16.30 23.80
CA GLN A 35 -2.57 16.76 24.14
C GLN A 35 -3.65 15.77 23.68
N LEU A 36 -3.53 15.25 22.45
CA LEU A 36 -4.46 14.28 21.90
C LEU A 36 -4.38 12.96 22.66
N ARG A 37 -3.19 12.53 23.08
CA ARG A 37 -2.95 11.32 23.89
C ARG A 37 -3.70 11.40 25.22
N GLU A 38 -3.54 12.50 25.94
CA GLU A 38 -4.27 12.75 27.19
C GLU A 38 -5.79 12.81 26.97
N THR A 39 -6.22 13.51 25.92
CA THR A 39 -7.64 13.65 25.58
C THR A 39 -8.28 12.29 25.29
N VAL A 40 -7.68 11.47 24.43
CA VAL A 40 -8.17 10.12 24.10
C VAL A 40 -8.04 9.20 25.32
N GLY A 41 -6.94 9.27 26.07
CA GLY A 41 -6.71 8.52 27.30
C GLY A 41 -7.81 8.72 28.33
N SER A 42 -8.25 9.97 28.53
CA SER A 42 -9.27 10.34 29.52
C SER A 42 -10.65 9.68 29.28
N VAL A 43 -10.96 9.34 28.03
CA VAL A 43 -12.25 8.72 27.62
C VAL A 43 -12.13 7.24 27.26
N THR A 44 -10.93 6.67 27.36
CA THR A 44 -10.65 5.25 27.08
C THR A 44 -10.29 4.50 28.34
N ARG A 45 -9.23 4.91 29.05
CA ARG A 45 -8.69 4.24 30.24
C ARG A 45 -9.71 3.91 31.34
N PRO A 46 -10.70 4.78 31.65
CA PRO A 46 -11.68 4.46 32.69
C PRO A 46 -12.80 3.51 32.25
N TRP A 47 -13.00 3.32 30.93
CA TRP A 47 -14.24 2.74 30.40
C TRP A 47 -14.02 1.50 29.54
N TRP A 48 -12.86 1.38 28.90
CA TRP A 48 -12.53 0.26 28.04
C TRP A 48 -12.01 -0.91 28.88
N GLN A 49 -12.43 -2.13 28.53
CA GLN A 49 -11.96 -3.36 29.17
C GLN A 49 -11.19 -4.19 28.14
N GLY A 50 -10.31 -5.05 28.63
CA GLY A 50 -9.34 -5.82 27.84
C GLY A 50 -7.93 -5.61 28.38
N ASP A 51 -6.96 -6.30 27.78
CA ASP A 51 -5.55 -6.14 28.14
C ASP A 51 -5.04 -4.82 27.58
N VAL A 52 -4.47 -3.95 28.42
CA VAL A 52 -3.77 -2.76 27.93
C VAL A 52 -2.42 -3.22 27.39
N VAL A 53 -2.26 -3.22 26.07
CA VAL A 53 -1.10 -3.84 25.41
C VAL A 53 -0.03 -2.86 24.96
N SER A 54 -0.38 -1.58 24.78
CA SER A 54 0.55 -0.58 24.28
C SER A 54 1.13 0.30 25.40
N GLU A 55 2.31 0.87 25.13
CA GLU A 55 3.13 1.55 26.13
C GLU A 55 2.43 2.71 26.84
N ASN A 56 1.64 3.54 26.14
CA ASN A 56 0.92 4.66 26.78
C ASN A 56 -0.56 4.35 27.03
N GLY A 57 -0.93 3.07 26.95
CA GLY A 57 -2.24 2.57 27.34
C GLY A 57 -3.40 3.07 26.49
N LEU A 58 -3.18 3.14 25.18
CA LEU A 58 -4.19 3.56 24.19
C LEU A 58 -4.74 2.40 23.35
N ILE A 59 -4.06 1.26 23.31
CA ILE A 59 -4.49 0.07 22.58
C ILE A 59 -4.89 -1.03 23.56
N TYR A 60 -6.06 -1.60 23.31
CA TYR A 60 -6.66 -2.67 24.10
C TYR A 60 -6.69 -3.95 23.28
N GLY A 61 -6.16 -5.03 23.85
CA GLY A 61 -6.16 -6.36 23.27
C GLY A 61 -7.25 -7.24 23.88
N VAL A 62 -7.90 -8.03 23.04
CA VAL A 62 -8.77 -9.15 23.44
C VAL A 62 -8.50 -10.35 22.54
N ASN A 63 -8.76 -11.56 23.05
CA ASN A 63 -8.53 -12.81 22.34
C ASN A 63 -7.08 -12.99 21.82
N LEU A 64 -6.10 -12.46 22.56
CA LEU A 64 -4.70 -12.38 22.13
C LEU A 64 -4.01 -13.75 21.94
N GLY A 65 -4.55 -14.79 22.56
CA GLY A 65 -4.11 -16.18 22.35
C GLY A 65 -4.74 -16.87 21.14
N GLY A 66 -5.56 -16.17 20.35
CA GLY A 66 -6.20 -16.70 19.15
C GLY A 66 -5.19 -17.07 18.05
N SER A 67 -5.54 -18.04 17.22
CA SER A 67 -4.65 -18.57 16.16
C SER A 67 -4.74 -17.82 14.83
N ARG A 68 -5.72 -16.93 14.66
CA ARG A 68 -5.89 -16.15 13.43
C ARG A 68 -4.95 -14.93 13.41
N PRO A 69 -4.62 -14.37 12.22
CA PRO A 69 -3.83 -13.15 12.14
C PRO A 69 -4.48 -11.99 12.92
N PRO A 70 -3.69 -11.09 13.54
CA PRO A 70 -4.23 -10.01 14.36
C PRO A 70 -5.05 -9.02 13.53
N LEU A 71 -6.21 -8.64 14.05
CA LEU A 71 -7.04 -7.58 13.51
C LEU A 71 -6.87 -6.31 14.36
N ILE A 72 -6.44 -5.22 13.74
CA ILE A 72 -6.33 -3.90 14.35
C ILE A 72 -7.57 -3.10 13.94
N TRP A 73 -8.18 -2.39 14.89
CA TRP A 73 -9.40 -1.68 14.61
C TRP A 73 -9.57 -0.37 15.37
N CYS A 74 -9.89 0.70 14.62
CA CYS A 74 -10.27 2.00 15.14
C CYS A 74 -11.80 2.04 15.37
N PHE A 75 -12.24 2.18 16.61
CA PHE A 75 -13.67 2.24 16.98
C PHE A 75 -14.09 3.65 17.39
N GLN A 76 -15.39 3.94 17.29
CA GLN A 76 -15.97 5.16 17.86
C GLN A 76 -16.08 5.06 19.39
N GLY A 77 -16.32 3.86 19.91
CA GLY A 77 -16.41 3.61 21.34
C GLY A 77 -16.37 2.14 21.75
N TYR A 78 -16.35 1.92 23.06
CA TYR A 78 -16.20 0.59 23.66
C TYR A 78 -17.32 -0.40 23.31
N GLY A 79 -18.55 0.09 23.13
CA GLY A 79 -19.68 -0.77 22.76
C GLY A 79 -19.44 -1.49 21.43
N GLU A 80 -18.83 -0.82 20.45
CA GLU A 80 -18.50 -1.42 19.16
C GLU A 80 -17.32 -2.40 19.28
N PHE A 81 -16.30 -2.04 20.07
CA PHE A 81 -15.15 -2.89 20.35
C PHE A 81 -15.56 -4.21 21.01
N SER A 82 -16.29 -4.12 22.12
CA SER A 82 -16.75 -5.30 22.87
C SER A 82 -17.71 -6.17 22.04
N ALA A 83 -18.61 -5.55 21.26
CA ALA A 83 -19.52 -6.29 20.39
C ALA A 83 -18.77 -7.04 19.28
N LEU A 84 -17.84 -6.39 18.60
CA LEU A 84 -17.04 -7.03 17.55
C LEU A 84 -16.13 -8.12 18.12
N ALA A 85 -15.49 -7.89 19.26
CA ALA A 85 -14.67 -8.88 19.95
C ALA A 85 -15.45 -10.17 20.27
N ALA A 86 -16.67 -10.02 20.80
CA ALA A 86 -17.53 -11.15 21.12
C ALA A 86 -17.99 -11.90 19.85
N ALA A 87 -18.36 -11.16 18.80
CA ALA A 87 -18.82 -11.75 17.54
C ALA A 87 -17.69 -12.46 16.76
N LEU A 88 -16.47 -11.92 16.83
CA LEU A 88 -15.29 -12.51 16.22
C LEU A 88 -14.75 -13.72 16.99
N GLY A 89 -15.23 -14.02 18.19
CA GLY A 89 -14.84 -15.23 18.93
C GLY A 89 -13.37 -15.27 19.38
N PRO A 90 -13.01 -16.28 20.20
CA PRO A 90 -11.73 -16.35 20.91
C PRO A 90 -10.52 -16.66 20.01
N ASP A 91 -10.74 -17.10 18.78
CA ASP A 91 -9.69 -17.45 17.82
C ASP A 91 -9.13 -16.26 17.05
N GLN A 92 -9.76 -15.08 17.15
CA GLN A 92 -9.39 -13.86 16.43
C GLN A 92 -8.82 -12.81 17.39
N PRO A 93 -7.48 -12.64 17.45
CA PRO A 93 -6.87 -11.53 18.18
C PRO A 93 -7.36 -10.20 17.62
N LEU A 94 -7.87 -9.33 18.52
CA LEU A 94 -8.39 -8.02 18.18
C LEU A 94 -7.72 -6.93 19.04
N TYR A 95 -7.14 -5.95 18.36
CA TYR A 95 -6.49 -4.78 18.93
C TYR A 95 -7.36 -3.56 18.66
N GLY A 96 -8.00 -3.02 19.69
CA GLY A 96 -8.91 -1.88 19.60
C GLY A 96 -8.26 -0.58 20.04
N MET A 97 -8.57 0.49 19.31
CA MET A 97 -8.24 1.87 19.70
C MET A 97 -9.40 2.82 19.43
N ARG A 98 -9.41 3.97 20.11
CA ARG A 98 -10.49 4.94 19.99
C ARG A 98 -10.18 6.05 18.98
N SER A 99 -11.10 6.28 18.05
CA SER A 99 -10.99 7.27 16.97
C SER A 99 -11.00 8.74 17.39
N GLY A 100 -11.36 9.03 18.64
CA GLY A 100 -11.62 10.39 19.13
C GLY A 100 -12.98 10.95 18.73
N HIS A 101 -13.90 10.16 18.16
CA HIS A 101 -15.24 10.64 17.83
C HIS A 101 -15.99 11.20 19.04
N MET A 102 -16.62 12.35 18.83
CA MET A 102 -17.29 13.18 19.85
C MET A 102 -16.37 13.72 20.96
N VAL A 103 -15.06 13.54 20.84
CA VAL A 103 -14.08 13.89 21.88
C VAL A 103 -12.99 14.82 21.32
N VAL A 104 -12.46 14.47 20.16
CA VAL A 104 -11.45 15.23 19.42
C VAL A 104 -12.11 15.91 18.23
N LYS A 105 -11.77 17.19 18.01
CA LYS A 105 -12.24 17.93 16.83
C LYS A 105 -11.74 17.23 15.56
N ASN A 106 -12.66 16.91 14.65
CA ASN A 106 -12.35 16.16 13.43
C ASN A 106 -11.72 17.07 12.35
N THR A 107 -10.45 17.46 12.53
CA THR A 107 -9.67 18.24 11.56
C THR A 107 -8.60 17.37 10.90
N PRO A 108 -8.15 17.68 9.67
CA PRO A 108 -7.04 16.97 9.03
C PRO A 108 -5.76 16.93 9.87
N GLU A 109 -5.45 18.02 10.58
CA GLU A 109 -4.31 18.11 11.50
C GLU A 109 -4.44 17.14 12.69
N ASN A 110 -5.61 17.09 13.33
CA ASN A 110 -5.82 16.14 14.42
C ASN A 110 -5.79 14.69 13.91
N GLN A 111 -6.39 14.42 12.75
CA GLN A 111 -6.40 13.08 12.15
C GLN A 111 -4.98 12.56 11.89
N ILE A 112 -4.08 13.37 11.32
CA ILE A 112 -2.71 12.92 11.04
C ILE A 112 -1.89 12.75 12.32
N ASN A 113 -2.03 13.64 13.30
CA ASN A 113 -1.32 13.52 14.58
C ASN A 113 -1.84 12.33 15.41
N MET A 114 -3.15 12.05 15.38
CA MET A 114 -3.70 10.83 15.96
C MET A 114 -3.20 9.58 15.24
N ALA A 115 -3.13 9.59 13.91
CA ALA A 115 -2.62 8.46 13.14
C ALA A 115 -1.15 8.15 13.49
N VAL A 116 -0.29 9.18 13.59
CA VAL A 116 1.11 9.02 14.02
C VAL A 116 1.19 8.46 15.43
N MET A 117 0.43 9.04 16.38
CA MET A 117 0.39 8.56 17.76
C MET A 117 0.02 7.07 17.85
N PHE A 118 -1.03 6.64 17.14
CA PHE A 118 -1.44 5.24 17.17
C PHE A 118 -0.52 4.31 16.39
N ALA A 119 0.10 4.79 15.31
CA ALA A 119 1.11 4.03 14.58
C ALA A 119 2.34 3.76 15.46
N GLU A 120 2.78 4.73 16.27
CA GLU A 120 3.86 4.55 17.27
C GLU A 120 3.48 3.47 18.31
N GLU A 121 2.26 3.55 18.87
CA GLU A 121 1.75 2.56 19.84
C GLU A 121 1.62 1.16 19.24
N LEU A 122 1.22 1.05 17.97
CA LEU A 122 1.11 -0.24 17.28
C LEU A 122 2.49 -0.81 16.92
N HIS A 123 3.43 0.06 16.54
CA HIS A 123 4.78 -0.36 16.18
C HIS A 123 5.52 -0.96 17.39
N SER A 124 5.33 -0.41 18.60
CA SER A 124 5.94 -0.94 19.82
C SER A 124 5.45 -2.34 20.21
N LEU A 125 4.29 -2.78 19.70
CA LEU A 125 3.77 -4.13 19.93
C LEU A 125 4.55 -5.21 19.17
N GLY A 126 5.36 -4.85 18.17
CA GLY A 126 6.14 -5.81 17.39
C GLY A 126 5.30 -6.86 16.65
N LEU A 127 4.07 -6.50 16.24
CA LEU A 127 3.18 -7.43 15.53
C LEU A 127 3.82 -7.92 14.23
N SER A 128 4.02 -9.23 14.13
CA SER A 128 4.64 -9.87 12.97
C SER A 128 3.64 -10.07 11.82
N GLY A 129 4.07 -9.74 10.60
CA GLY A 129 3.32 -10.04 9.38
C GLY A 129 2.52 -8.85 8.83
N PRO A 130 1.91 -9.02 7.64
CA PRO A 130 1.09 -7.97 7.05
C PRO A 130 -0.16 -7.74 7.90
N LEU A 131 -0.43 -6.47 8.19
CA LEU A 131 -1.48 -6.09 9.14
C LEU A 131 -2.87 -6.09 8.51
N PHE A 132 -3.88 -6.40 9.30
CA PHE A 132 -5.28 -6.15 8.98
C PHE A 132 -5.74 -4.95 9.80
N ILE A 133 -6.15 -3.88 9.13
CA ILE A 133 -6.48 -2.61 9.79
C ILE A 133 -7.89 -2.22 9.39
N GLY A 134 -8.75 -1.94 10.34
CA GLY A 134 -10.14 -1.57 10.08
C GLY A 134 -10.61 -0.34 10.84
N GLY A 135 -11.68 0.27 10.37
CA GLY A 135 -12.35 1.37 11.05
C GLY A 135 -13.76 1.61 10.52
N ASN A 136 -14.65 2.08 11.40
CA ASN A 136 -16.03 2.42 11.05
C ASN A 136 -16.27 3.93 11.04
N CYS A 137 -17.07 4.47 10.11
CA CYS A 137 -17.45 5.89 10.03
C CYS A 137 -16.23 6.84 10.07
N GLN A 138 -16.15 7.77 11.04
CA GLN A 138 -14.98 8.65 11.24
C GLN A 138 -13.67 7.86 11.46
N ALA A 139 -13.75 6.67 12.03
CA ALA A 139 -12.60 5.85 12.36
C ALA A 139 -11.97 5.19 11.13
N ALA A 140 -12.70 5.07 10.01
CA ALA A 140 -12.16 4.60 8.73
C ALA A 140 -11.02 5.51 8.24
N ILE A 141 -11.20 6.83 8.36
CA ILE A 141 -10.17 7.81 7.98
C ILE A 141 -8.89 7.62 8.80
N LEU A 142 -9.04 7.39 10.10
CA LEU A 142 -7.90 7.15 10.99
C LEU A 142 -7.22 5.81 10.65
N ALA A 143 -8.00 4.75 10.43
CA ALA A 143 -7.51 3.43 10.02
C ALA A 143 -6.72 3.51 8.70
N GLN A 144 -7.24 4.22 7.69
CA GLN A 144 -6.53 4.41 6.43
C GLN A 144 -5.19 5.14 6.63
N LYS A 145 -5.16 6.23 7.42
CA LYS A 145 -3.92 6.97 7.68
C LYS A 145 -2.89 6.13 8.42
N ILE A 146 -3.32 5.31 9.37
CA ILE A 146 -2.44 4.35 10.04
C ILE A 146 -1.89 3.36 9.01
N ALA A 147 -2.76 2.79 8.16
CA ALA A 147 -2.34 1.88 7.10
C ALA A 147 -1.32 2.53 6.13
N GLU A 148 -1.53 3.79 5.74
CA GLU A 148 -0.58 4.57 4.93
C GLU A 148 0.77 4.76 5.63
N ILE A 149 0.79 5.04 6.94
CA ILE A 149 2.03 5.16 7.72
C ILE A 149 2.79 3.83 7.75
N PHE A 150 2.09 2.70 7.99
CA PHE A 150 2.71 1.37 7.97
C PHE A 150 3.26 1.01 6.58
N MET A 151 2.48 1.25 5.51
CA MET A 151 2.97 1.01 4.15
C MET A 151 4.18 1.89 3.81
N ALA A 152 4.19 3.15 4.24
CA ALA A 152 5.31 4.07 4.04
C ALA A 152 6.56 3.69 4.85
N SER A 153 6.40 3.00 6.00
CA SER A 153 7.50 2.48 6.80
C SER A 153 7.99 1.09 6.35
N GLY A 154 7.47 0.56 5.24
CA GLY A 154 7.85 -0.74 4.69
C GLY A 154 7.16 -1.93 5.36
N GLN A 155 6.23 -1.70 6.29
CA GLN A 155 5.43 -2.75 6.90
C GLN A 155 4.12 -2.94 6.10
N PRO A 156 3.93 -4.09 5.44
CA PRO A 156 2.78 -4.29 4.57
C PRO A 156 1.46 -4.31 5.35
N VAL A 157 0.40 -3.82 4.71
CA VAL A 157 -0.99 -3.96 5.18
C VAL A 157 -1.69 -4.91 4.22
N SER A 158 -2.12 -6.07 4.73
CA SER A 158 -2.82 -7.10 3.93
C SER A 158 -4.18 -6.62 3.43
N LEU A 159 -4.91 -5.90 4.30
CA LEU A 159 -6.24 -5.40 4.00
C LEU A 159 -6.58 -4.22 4.92
N LEU A 160 -7.02 -3.12 4.29
CA LEU A 160 -7.75 -2.05 4.96
C LEU A 160 -9.25 -2.35 4.91
N ILE A 161 -9.96 -2.30 6.04
CA ILE A 161 -11.41 -2.54 6.13
C ILE A 161 -12.12 -1.25 6.54
N GLU A 162 -12.94 -0.69 5.66
CA GLU A 162 -13.66 0.54 5.92
C GLU A 162 -15.18 0.28 5.98
N LEU A 163 -15.78 0.57 7.13
CA LEU A 163 -17.21 0.40 7.36
C LEU A 163 -17.94 1.72 7.33
N ASN A 164 -18.86 1.88 6.38
CA ASN A 164 -19.58 3.11 6.11
C ASN A 164 -18.65 4.35 6.13
N PRO A 165 -17.57 4.38 5.32
CA PRO A 165 -16.74 5.58 5.19
C PRO A 165 -17.61 6.74 4.66
N LEU A 166 -17.37 7.96 5.14
CA LEU A 166 -18.16 9.14 4.77
C LEU A 166 -17.78 9.72 3.41
N PHE A 167 -16.58 9.39 2.93
CA PHE A 167 -16.02 9.81 1.65
C PHE A 167 -14.89 8.84 1.28
N PHE A 168 -14.50 8.84 0.00
CA PHE A 168 -13.38 8.04 -0.47
C PHE A 168 -12.10 8.86 -0.47
N THR A 169 -11.04 8.29 0.10
CA THR A 169 -9.68 8.82 0.03
C THR A 169 -8.81 7.88 -0.80
N PRO A 170 -7.86 8.38 -1.61
CA PRO A 170 -6.97 7.54 -2.38
C PRO A 170 -6.21 6.56 -1.48
N TYR A 171 -6.22 5.27 -1.80
CA TYR A 171 -5.47 4.23 -1.11
C TYR A 171 -4.98 3.19 -2.13
N ALA A 172 -3.67 3.02 -2.23
CA ALA A 172 -3.05 2.12 -3.20
C ALA A 172 -3.09 0.64 -2.78
N GLY A 173 -3.30 0.36 -1.49
CA GLY A 173 -3.38 -1.02 -0.99
C GLY A 173 -4.73 -1.68 -1.23
N ARG A 174 -4.88 -2.92 -0.76
CA ARG A 174 -6.15 -3.65 -0.82
C ARG A 174 -7.13 -3.09 0.20
N ALA A 175 -8.36 -2.80 -0.24
CA ALA A 175 -9.42 -2.31 0.63
C ALA A 175 -10.69 -3.17 0.55
N ALA A 176 -11.38 -3.34 1.67
CA ALA A 176 -12.73 -3.87 1.73
C ALA A 176 -13.66 -2.78 2.26
N LEU A 177 -14.56 -2.31 1.40
CA LEU A 177 -15.52 -1.25 1.71
C LEU A 177 -16.87 -1.90 1.98
N ILE A 178 -17.36 -1.78 3.22
CA ILE A 178 -18.59 -2.44 3.67
C ILE A 178 -19.63 -1.38 4.00
N PHE A 179 -20.79 -1.46 3.35
CA PHE A 179 -21.86 -0.47 3.44
C PHE A 179 -23.16 -1.04 4.01
N GLY A 180 -23.89 -0.20 4.75
CA GLY A 180 -25.30 -0.40 5.04
C GLY A 180 -26.16 -0.05 3.83
N ARG A 181 -27.01 -0.97 3.37
CA ARG A 181 -27.97 -0.77 2.26
C ARG A 181 -28.86 0.45 2.48
N TYR A 182 -29.26 0.71 3.73
CA TYR A 182 -30.16 1.79 4.10
C TYR A 182 -29.40 2.98 4.71
N ASP A 183 -28.07 3.02 4.55
CA ASP A 183 -27.26 4.11 5.04
C ASP A 183 -27.38 5.33 4.12
N THR A 184 -28.04 6.38 4.61
CA THR A 184 -28.21 7.66 3.90
C THR A 184 -26.93 8.48 3.82
N THR A 185 -25.90 8.11 4.59
CA THR A 185 -24.56 8.70 4.57
C THR A 185 -23.63 8.02 3.57
N ASN A 186 -24.05 6.91 2.94
CA ASN A 186 -23.24 6.19 1.95
C ASN A 186 -22.79 7.17 0.83
N PRO A 187 -21.48 7.39 0.65
CA PRO A 187 -20.97 8.34 -0.33
C PRO A 187 -21.35 7.97 -1.77
N LEU A 188 -21.60 6.69 -2.06
CA LEU A 188 -22.02 6.21 -3.38
C LEU A 188 -23.37 6.80 -3.82
N HIS A 189 -24.25 7.15 -2.88
CA HIS A 189 -25.54 7.79 -3.22
C HIS A 189 -25.39 9.22 -3.76
N ARG A 190 -24.22 9.84 -3.59
CA ARG A 190 -23.96 11.25 -3.96
C ARG A 190 -23.11 11.39 -5.22
N LEU A 191 -22.78 10.30 -5.90
CA LEU A 191 -21.85 10.28 -7.02
C LEU A 191 -22.57 9.83 -8.29
N HIS A 192 -22.41 10.59 -9.38
CA HIS A 192 -22.92 10.19 -10.70
C HIS A 192 -22.11 9.04 -11.32
N ASP A 193 -20.79 9.04 -11.09
CA ASP A 193 -19.86 8.03 -11.59
C ASP A 193 -19.00 7.52 -10.43
N ALA A 194 -19.61 6.69 -9.59
CA ALA A 194 -18.91 6.03 -8.50
C ALA A 194 -17.80 5.12 -9.02
N GLU A 195 -18.00 4.42 -10.13
CA GLU A 195 -17.04 3.48 -10.69
C GLU A 195 -15.71 4.15 -11.04
N THR A 196 -15.73 5.33 -11.67
CA THR A 196 -14.51 6.09 -11.96
C THR A 196 -13.79 6.56 -10.71
N LEU A 197 -14.51 7.08 -9.72
CA LEU A 197 -13.90 7.49 -8.45
C LEU A 197 -13.26 6.30 -7.73
N LEU A 198 -13.92 5.14 -7.74
CA LEU A 198 -13.40 3.94 -7.11
C LEU A 198 -12.20 3.39 -7.86
N ARG A 199 -12.23 3.36 -9.20
CA ARG A 199 -11.09 2.93 -10.02
C ARG A 199 -9.86 3.82 -9.82
N VAL A 200 -10.05 5.13 -9.68
CA VAL A 200 -8.94 6.09 -9.52
C VAL A 200 -8.39 6.10 -8.10
N ASN A 201 -9.27 6.06 -7.10
CA ASN A 201 -8.86 6.22 -5.70
C ASN A 201 -8.60 4.89 -4.99
N LEU A 202 -9.27 3.81 -5.39
CA LEU A 202 -9.31 2.53 -4.67
C LEU A 202 -9.21 1.36 -5.67
N PRO A 203 -8.12 1.26 -6.46
CA PRO A 203 -8.01 0.33 -7.59
C PRO A 203 -8.05 -1.15 -7.18
N HIS A 204 -7.76 -1.47 -5.91
CA HIS A 204 -7.75 -2.82 -5.36
C HIS A 204 -8.80 -2.98 -4.26
N SER A 205 -10.01 -2.48 -4.50
CA SER A 205 -11.11 -2.52 -3.53
C SER A 205 -12.18 -3.57 -3.82
N THR A 206 -12.79 -4.07 -2.76
CA THR A 206 -14.03 -4.86 -2.79
C THR A 206 -15.18 -4.07 -2.16
N PHE A 207 -16.41 -4.37 -2.58
CA PHE A 207 -17.62 -3.71 -2.10
C PHE A 207 -18.60 -4.73 -1.58
N ASP A 208 -19.02 -4.55 -0.34
CA ASP A 208 -20.02 -5.38 0.30
C ASP A 208 -21.18 -4.52 0.82
N ILE A 209 -22.38 -5.07 0.76
CA ILE A 209 -23.59 -4.39 1.21
C ILE A 209 -24.32 -5.30 2.20
N LEU A 210 -24.49 -4.83 3.43
CA LEU A 210 -25.30 -5.47 4.47
C LEU A 210 -26.66 -4.77 4.60
N PRO A 211 -27.76 -5.48 4.94
CA PRO A 211 -29.08 -4.90 5.11
C PRO A 211 -29.19 -4.11 6.44
N SER A 212 -28.45 -3.01 6.54
CA SER A 212 -28.29 -2.21 7.76
C SER A 212 -28.51 -0.72 7.48
N GLU A 213 -28.96 -0.02 8.51
CA GLU A 213 -28.92 1.45 8.62
C GLU A 213 -27.56 1.90 9.16
N HIS A 214 -27.30 3.21 9.11
CA HIS A 214 -26.12 3.81 9.74
C HIS A 214 -26.07 3.53 11.24
N GLY A 215 -24.90 3.15 11.77
CA GLY A 215 -24.71 2.86 13.19
C GLY A 215 -25.35 1.56 13.69
N LYS A 216 -26.03 0.77 12.83
CA LYS A 216 -26.64 -0.52 13.24
C LYS A 216 -25.79 -1.75 12.93
N LEU A 217 -24.64 -1.55 12.30
CA LEU A 217 -23.72 -2.62 11.90
C LEU A 217 -23.17 -3.44 13.06
N PHE A 218 -23.04 -2.84 14.25
CA PHE A 218 -22.54 -3.50 15.47
C PHE A 218 -23.65 -4.08 16.34
N SER A 219 -24.81 -4.43 15.77
CA SER A 219 -25.96 -4.90 16.55
C SER A 219 -26.66 -6.13 15.99
N GLY A 220 -27.18 -6.98 16.89
CA GLY A 220 -28.06 -8.10 16.58
C GLY A 220 -27.51 -9.03 15.50
N ARG A 221 -28.38 -9.47 14.59
CA ARG A 221 -28.01 -10.36 13.48
C ARG A 221 -27.07 -9.70 12.47
N ILE A 222 -27.10 -8.37 12.34
CA ILE A 222 -26.21 -7.65 11.42
C ILE A 222 -24.76 -7.76 11.86
N LEU A 223 -24.50 -7.72 13.17
CA LEU A 223 -23.16 -7.93 13.71
C LEU A 223 -22.60 -9.30 13.35
N SER A 224 -23.40 -10.38 13.43
CA SER A 224 -22.95 -11.71 13.02
C SER A 224 -22.59 -11.77 11.53
N LEU A 225 -23.41 -11.16 10.66
CA LEU A 225 -23.11 -11.07 9.23
C LEU A 225 -21.85 -10.24 8.97
N LEU A 226 -21.66 -9.16 9.74
CA LEU A 226 -20.48 -8.32 9.66
C LEU A 226 -19.22 -9.09 10.07
N SER A 227 -19.22 -9.79 11.22
CA SER A 227 -18.07 -10.57 11.67
C SER A 227 -17.70 -11.68 10.69
N ASP A 228 -18.69 -12.37 10.12
CA ASP A 228 -18.45 -13.41 9.11
C ASP A 228 -17.86 -12.82 7.83
N LEU A 229 -18.34 -11.65 7.42
CA LEU A 229 -17.83 -10.94 6.25
C LEU A 229 -16.40 -10.44 6.47
N VAL A 230 -16.12 -9.82 7.63
CA VAL A 230 -14.76 -9.38 8.00
C VAL A 230 -13.80 -10.57 7.97
N ARG A 231 -14.16 -11.70 8.58
CA ARG A 231 -13.35 -12.93 8.56
C ARG A 231 -13.12 -13.42 7.13
N ARG A 232 -14.16 -13.49 6.31
CA ARG A 232 -14.04 -13.90 4.91
C ARG A 232 -13.10 -13.01 4.12
N ARG A 233 -13.20 -11.68 4.26
CA ARG A 233 -12.30 -10.74 3.58
C ARG A 233 -10.86 -10.86 4.07
N MET A 234 -10.67 -11.11 5.37
CA MET A 234 -9.34 -11.43 5.90
C MET A 234 -8.78 -12.74 5.34
N ASP A 235 -9.60 -13.79 5.24
CA ASP A 235 -9.20 -15.08 4.68
C ASP A 235 -8.86 -14.96 3.19
N GLU A 236 -9.68 -14.25 2.40
CA GLU A 236 -9.43 -13.95 0.99
C GLU A 236 -8.15 -13.13 0.81
N ALA A 237 -7.95 -12.09 1.62
CA ALA A 237 -6.74 -11.28 1.56
C ALA A 237 -5.49 -12.09 1.98
N SER A 238 -5.62 -13.01 2.94
CA SER A 238 -4.56 -13.94 3.36
C SER A 238 -4.26 -15.00 2.29
N ALA A 239 -5.28 -15.53 1.63
CA ALA A 239 -5.13 -16.52 0.56
C ALA A 239 -4.59 -15.90 -0.73
N ALA A 240 -4.99 -14.65 -1.01
CA ALA A 240 -4.43 -13.84 -2.08
C ALA A 240 -3.14 -13.12 -1.65
N TYR A 241 -2.62 -13.37 -0.44
CA TYR A 241 -1.37 -12.81 0.02
C TYR A 241 -0.21 -13.58 -0.65
N SER A 242 0.28 -12.96 -1.71
CA SER A 242 1.65 -13.08 -2.17
C SER A 242 2.06 -11.65 -2.57
N GLY A 243 2.11 -10.77 -1.58
CA GLY A 243 2.85 -9.52 -1.71
C GLY A 243 2.35 -8.42 -2.63
N SER A 244 1.54 -7.50 -2.10
CA SER A 244 1.65 -6.10 -2.53
C SER A 244 2.82 -5.50 -1.77
N PHE A 245 4.02 -5.69 -2.28
CA PHE A 245 5.20 -5.02 -1.77
C PHE A 245 5.52 -3.84 -2.67
N PRO A 246 6.13 -2.77 -2.13
CA PRO A 246 6.59 -1.70 -3.00
C PRO A 246 7.55 -2.27 -4.04
N ILE A 247 7.38 -1.91 -5.30
CA ILE A 247 8.17 -2.49 -6.40
C ILE A 247 9.70 -2.34 -6.16
N TRP A 248 10.11 -1.29 -5.44
CA TRP A 248 11.51 -1.05 -5.03
C TRP A 248 12.07 -2.00 -3.98
N SER A 249 11.23 -2.85 -3.37
CA SER A 249 11.66 -3.91 -2.44
C SER A 249 12.00 -5.23 -3.14
N LEU A 250 11.58 -5.40 -4.40
CA LEU A 250 11.84 -6.61 -5.17
C LEU A 250 13.32 -6.67 -5.56
N ARG A 251 13.93 -7.85 -5.41
CA ARG A 251 15.32 -8.11 -5.77
C ARG A 251 15.44 -9.46 -6.45
N ALA A 252 16.10 -9.47 -7.60
CA ALA A 252 16.29 -10.65 -8.41
C ALA A 252 17.78 -10.90 -8.63
N GLU A 253 18.12 -12.16 -8.80
CA GLU A 253 19.41 -12.58 -9.36
C GLU A 253 19.14 -13.49 -10.55
N TYR A 254 19.88 -13.28 -11.63
CA TYR A 254 19.71 -14.00 -12.90
C TYR A 254 20.98 -14.78 -13.21
N THR A 255 20.83 -16.06 -13.52
CA THR A 255 21.90 -16.88 -14.09
C THR A 255 21.48 -17.31 -15.49
N LEU A 256 22.34 -17.01 -16.46
CA LEU A 256 22.16 -17.31 -17.87
C LEU A 256 23.54 -17.55 -18.50
N PRO A 257 23.63 -18.22 -19.67
CA PRO A 257 24.89 -18.39 -20.36
C PRO A 257 25.58 -17.04 -20.63
N SER A 258 26.90 -17.00 -20.53
CA SER A 258 27.67 -15.77 -20.81
C SER A 258 27.75 -15.42 -22.29
N ARG A 259 27.58 -16.43 -23.16
CA ARG A 259 27.54 -16.30 -24.61
C ARG A 259 26.69 -17.41 -25.23
N ILE A 260 25.91 -17.06 -26.25
CA ILE A 260 25.15 -17.99 -27.10
C ILE A 260 25.31 -17.60 -28.58
N THR A 261 24.91 -18.50 -29.47
CA THR A 261 24.85 -18.26 -30.90
C THR A 261 23.42 -18.43 -31.39
N MET A 262 22.93 -17.49 -32.20
CA MET A 262 21.59 -17.53 -32.79
C MET A 262 21.66 -17.26 -34.29
N THR A 263 20.68 -17.75 -35.04
CA THR A 263 20.53 -17.41 -36.46
C THR A 263 19.65 -16.17 -36.60
N ALA A 264 20.03 -15.22 -37.45
CA ALA A 264 19.32 -13.97 -37.65
C ALA A 264 17.82 -14.20 -37.90
N GLY A 265 16.98 -13.46 -37.18
CA GLY A 265 15.52 -13.51 -37.27
C GLY A 265 14.87 -14.77 -36.67
N CYS A 266 15.62 -15.77 -36.21
CA CYS A 266 15.08 -16.98 -35.59
C CYS A 266 14.70 -16.77 -34.12
N ILE A 267 13.71 -17.52 -33.65
CA ILE A 267 13.34 -17.60 -32.23
C ILE A 267 14.16 -18.70 -31.58
N CYS A 268 14.75 -18.43 -30.41
CA CYS A 268 15.50 -19.43 -29.65
C CYS A 268 15.08 -19.44 -28.18
N ASP A 269 15.30 -20.60 -27.56
CA ASP A 269 15.06 -20.85 -26.14
C ASP A 269 16.27 -20.34 -25.34
N ILE A 270 16.04 -19.33 -24.51
CA ILE A 270 17.04 -18.81 -23.58
C ILE A 270 16.78 -19.40 -22.19
N GLN A 271 17.72 -20.22 -21.72
CA GLN A 271 17.65 -20.81 -20.38
C GLN A 271 18.09 -19.80 -19.32
N ILE A 272 17.22 -19.54 -18.35
CA ILE A 272 17.44 -18.58 -17.27
C ILE A 272 17.10 -19.26 -15.95
N THR A 273 18.03 -19.27 -15.01
CA THR A 273 17.72 -19.54 -13.61
C THR A 273 17.49 -18.21 -12.90
N LEU A 274 16.28 -18.02 -12.40
CA LEU A 274 15.85 -16.83 -11.69
C LEU A 274 15.81 -17.13 -10.19
N ARG A 275 16.41 -16.25 -9.37
CA ARG A 275 16.34 -16.32 -7.92
C ARG A 275 15.64 -15.10 -7.34
N ASN A 276 14.68 -15.34 -6.45
CA ASN A 276 14.11 -14.30 -5.61
C ASN A 276 15.08 -13.99 -4.46
N THR A 277 15.73 -12.83 -4.48
CA THR A 277 16.66 -12.39 -3.42
C THR A 277 16.04 -11.32 -2.51
N SER A 278 14.75 -11.04 -2.67
CA SER A 278 13.97 -10.22 -1.74
C SER A 278 13.49 -11.04 -0.52
N ASP A 279 13.07 -10.36 0.52
CA ASP A 279 12.47 -10.91 1.75
C ASP A 279 10.97 -11.24 1.58
N VAL A 280 10.48 -11.20 0.35
CA VAL A 280 9.06 -11.26 0.01
C VAL A 280 8.73 -12.33 -1.01
N THR A 281 7.60 -13.02 -0.87
CA THR A 281 7.11 -13.98 -1.86
C THR A 281 6.59 -13.26 -3.10
N TRP A 282 7.05 -13.67 -4.28
CA TRP A 282 6.50 -13.20 -5.56
C TRP A 282 5.28 -14.02 -5.94
N ALA A 283 4.12 -13.39 -6.14
CA ALA A 283 2.94 -14.09 -6.64
C ALA A 283 3.11 -14.48 -8.13
N PRO A 284 2.32 -15.46 -8.61
CA PRO A 284 2.17 -15.71 -10.04
C PRO A 284 1.76 -14.44 -10.81
N THR A 285 2.10 -14.36 -12.09
CA THR A 285 1.88 -13.17 -12.93
C THR A 285 0.44 -12.68 -12.94
N TYR A 286 -0.54 -13.58 -12.93
CA TYR A 286 -1.96 -13.19 -12.94
C TYR A 286 -2.41 -12.47 -11.66
N GLN A 287 -1.60 -12.52 -10.59
CA GLN A 287 -1.86 -11.83 -9.31
C GLN A 287 -0.93 -10.63 -9.09
N SER A 288 0.35 -10.75 -9.46
CA SER A 288 1.37 -9.73 -9.21
C SER A 288 1.68 -8.83 -10.41
N GLY A 289 1.35 -9.25 -11.63
CA GLY A 289 1.84 -8.61 -12.85
C GLY A 289 3.33 -8.80 -13.10
N LEU A 290 4.03 -9.63 -12.30
CA LEU A 290 5.46 -9.90 -12.46
C LEU A 290 5.71 -10.89 -13.59
N SER A 291 6.68 -10.60 -14.45
CA SER A 291 7.13 -11.52 -15.51
C SER A 291 8.59 -11.27 -15.85
N VAL A 292 9.26 -12.28 -16.40
CA VAL A 292 10.59 -12.12 -17.00
C VAL A 292 10.41 -11.60 -18.42
N GLY A 293 11.25 -10.67 -18.85
CA GLY A 293 11.35 -10.25 -20.25
C GLY A 293 12.79 -9.98 -20.66
N ASN A 294 12.97 -9.56 -21.91
CA ASN A 294 14.29 -9.12 -22.38
C ASN A 294 14.25 -7.85 -23.22
N HIS A 295 15.44 -7.24 -23.27
CA HIS A 295 15.82 -6.16 -24.16
C HIS A 295 17.00 -6.61 -25.02
N TRP A 296 17.16 -6.00 -26.18
CA TRP A 296 18.33 -6.17 -27.03
C TRP A 296 19.14 -4.88 -27.06
N ARG A 297 20.46 -4.99 -26.88
CA ARG A 297 21.41 -3.89 -27.08
C ARG A 297 22.40 -4.21 -28.18
N ARG A 298 22.92 -3.15 -28.79
CA ARG A 298 24.08 -3.19 -29.68
C ARG A 298 25.37 -3.38 -28.86
N PRO A 299 26.51 -3.73 -29.51
CA PRO A 299 27.81 -3.86 -28.84
C PRO A 299 28.26 -2.60 -28.08
N ASP A 300 27.82 -1.42 -28.53
CA ASP A 300 28.10 -0.14 -27.86
C ASP A 300 27.21 0.13 -26.63
N GLY A 301 26.35 -0.82 -26.25
CA GLY A 301 25.40 -0.71 -25.14
C GLY A 301 24.14 0.10 -25.47
N SER A 302 24.03 0.67 -26.68
CA SER A 302 22.82 1.38 -27.09
C SER A 302 21.65 0.41 -27.23
N MET A 303 20.46 0.88 -26.83
CA MET A 303 19.24 0.08 -26.97
C MET A 303 18.94 -0.17 -28.45
N LEU A 304 18.77 -1.45 -28.80
CA LEU A 304 18.31 -1.88 -30.12
C LEU A 304 16.80 -2.11 -30.11
N GLN A 305 16.30 -2.87 -29.13
CA GLN A 305 14.88 -3.20 -29.00
C GLN A 305 14.51 -3.31 -27.53
N TRP A 306 13.45 -2.59 -27.15
CA TRP A 306 13.00 -2.52 -25.75
C TRP A 306 12.17 -3.73 -25.31
N LEU A 307 11.36 -4.31 -26.18
CA LEU A 307 10.45 -5.41 -25.80
C LEU A 307 10.57 -6.53 -26.83
N ASP A 308 10.78 -7.75 -26.37
CA ASP A 308 10.83 -8.96 -27.21
C ASP A 308 10.11 -10.13 -26.52
N GLY A 309 10.86 -11.04 -25.88
CA GLY A 309 10.33 -12.15 -25.13
C GLY A 309 9.70 -11.71 -23.81
N GLN A 310 8.66 -12.44 -23.41
CA GLN A 310 8.05 -12.33 -22.09
C GLN A 310 7.64 -13.71 -21.60
N GLN A 311 7.98 -14.03 -20.36
CA GLN A 311 7.64 -15.30 -19.74
C GLN A 311 7.00 -15.07 -18.36
N PRO A 312 5.74 -15.49 -18.16
CA PRO A 312 5.05 -15.32 -16.88
C PRO A 312 5.54 -16.30 -15.82
N LEU A 313 5.51 -15.87 -14.55
CA LEU A 313 5.59 -16.73 -13.39
C LEU A 313 4.26 -17.48 -13.21
N ASN A 314 4.29 -18.80 -13.33
CA ASN A 314 3.09 -19.65 -13.24
C ASN A 314 2.77 -20.11 -11.80
N ARG A 315 3.69 -19.90 -10.86
CA ARG A 315 3.56 -20.27 -9.45
C ARG A 315 4.22 -19.21 -8.57
N PRO A 316 3.88 -19.15 -7.26
CA PRO A 316 4.60 -18.29 -6.34
C PRO A 316 6.08 -18.68 -6.25
N LEU A 317 6.96 -17.69 -6.02
CA LEU A 317 8.39 -17.88 -5.79
C LEU A 317 8.78 -17.29 -4.43
N GLN A 318 9.19 -18.14 -3.49
CA GLN A 318 9.48 -17.76 -2.10
C GLN A 318 10.82 -16.99 -1.97
N PRO A 319 11.03 -16.24 -0.86
CA PRO A 319 12.33 -15.65 -0.55
C PRO A 319 13.46 -16.68 -0.59
N GLY A 320 14.51 -16.38 -1.37
CA GLY A 320 15.67 -17.25 -1.57
C GLY A 320 15.46 -18.39 -2.58
N GLU A 321 14.24 -18.64 -3.04
CA GLU A 321 13.90 -19.72 -3.96
C GLU A 321 14.39 -19.42 -5.39
N MET A 322 14.74 -20.50 -6.11
CA MET A 322 15.15 -20.46 -7.52
C MET A 322 14.13 -21.18 -8.41
N ILE A 323 14.01 -20.71 -9.64
CA ILE A 323 13.20 -21.34 -10.68
C ILE A 323 13.92 -21.25 -12.03
N ASP A 324 13.89 -22.35 -12.78
CA ASP A 324 14.36 -22.38 -14.16
C ASP A 324 13.23 -21.99 -15.11
N ILE A 325 13.53 -21.06 -16.01
CA ILE A 325 12.59 -20.46 -16.94
C ILE A 325 13.20 -20.51 -18.35
N VAL A 326 12.37 -20.86 -19.33
CA VAL A 326 12.71 -20.75 -20.75
C VAL A 326 12.07 -19.48 -21.30
N LEU A 327 12.89 -18.52 -21.72
CA LEU A 327 12.44 -17.30 -22.39
C LEU A 327 12.63 -17.46 -23.89
N LEU A 328 11.55 -17.29 -24.66
CA LEU A 328 11.63 -17.27 -26.11
C LEU A 328 12.04 -15.86 -26.57
N ALA A 329 13.20 -15.73 -27.19
CA ALA A 329 13.69 -14.46 -27.74
C ALA A 329 13.97 -14.58 -29.24
N ARG A 330 13.64 -13.55 -30.01
CA ARG A 330 13.93 -13.50 -31.45
C ARG A 330 15.26 -12.78 -31.68
N ALA A 331 16.19 -13.45 -32.37
CA ALA A 331 17.46 -12.85 -32.72
C ALA A 331 17.26 -11.63 -33.66
N PRO A 332 18.09 -10.58 -33.52
CA PRO A 332 18.16 -9.48 -34.48
C PRO A 332 18.27 -9.96 -35.93
N ASP A 333 17.69 -9.20 -36.87
CA ASP A 333 17.66 -9.57 -38.30
C ASP A 333 19.02 -9.43 -39.01
N ARG A 334 20.00 -8.78 -38.37
CA ARG A 334 21.35 -8.59 -38.93
C ARG A 334 22.34 -9.44 -38.15
N GLU A 335 23.32 -10.00 -38.87
CA GLU A 335 24.45 -10.67 -38.25
C GLU A 335 25.31 -9.69 -37.45
N GLY A 336 25.99 -10.21 -36.43
CA GLY A 336 26.88 -9.44 -35.58
C GLY A 336 26.79 -9.85 -34.12
N GLU A 337 27.57 -9.16 -33.28
CA GLU A 337 27.49 -9.30 -31.83
C GLU A 337 26.37 -8.42 -31.27
N TYR A 338 25.63 -8.96 -30.31
CA TYR A 338 24.57 -8.26 -29.59
C TYR A 338 24.62 -8.62 -28.11
N MET A 339 23.92 -7.85 -27.29
CA MET A 339 23.69 -8.18 -25.89
C MET A 339 22.19 -8.42 -25.67
N LEU A 340 21.86 -9.57 -25.12
CA LEU A 340 20.57 -9.87 -24.55
C LEU A 340 20.59 -9.45 -23.07
N GLU A 341 19.74 -8.51 -22.69
CA GLU A 341 19.50 -8.19 -21.27
C GLU A 341 18.18 -8.81 -20.82
N VAL A 342 18.25 -9.69 -19.83
CA VAL A 342 17.08 -10.32 -19.19
C VAL A 342 16.80 -9.58 -17.90
N ASP A 343 15.53 -9.20 -17.69
CA ASP A 343 15.11 -8.52 -16.48
C ASP A 343 13.68 -8.92 -16.10
N MET A 344 13.37 -8.79 -14.82
CA MET A 344 12.03 -8.87 -14.29
C MET A 344 11.34 -7.52 -14.53
N GLN A 345 10.07 -7.58 -14.90
CA GLN A 345 9.20 -6.42 -15.00
C GLN A 345 7.97 -6.60 -14.13
N HIS A 346 7.48 -5.47 -13.63
CA HIS A 346 6.09 -5.36 -13.21
C HIS A 346 5.32 -4.69 -14.36
N ALA A 347 4.37 -5.43 -14.93
CA ALA A 347 3.62 -5.00 -16.12
C ALA A 347 3.06 -3.58 -15.95
N GLY A 348 3.44 -2.69 -16.87
CA GLY A 348 2.98 -1.30 -16.94
C GLY A 348 3.56 -0.34 -15.89
N ILE A 349 4.49 -0.78 -15.03
CA ILE A 349 5.06 0.04 -13.96
C ILE A 349 6.54 0.32 -14.20
N ALA A 350 7.40 -0.70 -14.08
CA ALA A 350 8.84 -0.55 -14.22
C ALA A 350 9.53 -1.90 -14.46
N TRP A 351 10.78 -1.81 -14.91
CA TRP A 351 11.75 -2.89 -14.89
C TRP A 351 12.55 -2.85 -13.58
N LEU A 352 12.97 -3.99 -13.05
CA LEU A 352 13.73 -3.99 -11.80
C LEU A 352 15.09 -3.27 -11.95
N SER A 353 15.66 -3.27 -13.15
CA SER A 353 16.86 -2.47 -13.47
C SER A 353 16.68 -0.96 -13.37
N GLU A 354 15.47 -0.44 -13.62
CA GLU A 354 15.16 0.98 -13.40
C GLU A 354 15.13 1.34 -11.90
N LEU A 355 15.03 0.32 -11.04
CA LEU A 355 15.05 0.42 -9.59
C LEU A 355 16.42 0.07 -8.99
N GLY A 356 17.43 -0.15 -9.84
CA GLY A 356 18.81 -0.42 -9.44
C GLY A 356 19.15 -1.90 -9.21
N VAL A 357 18.32 -2.84 -9.67
CA VAL A 357 18.66 -4.28 -9.69
C VAL A 357 19.45 -4.60 -10.96
N GLU A 358 20.59 -5.28 -10.85
CA GLU A 358 21.38 -5.63 -12.04
C GLU A 358 20.64 -6.66 -12.92
N PRO A 359 20.42 -6.36 -14.22
CA PRO A 359 19.80 -7.31 -15.14
C PRO A 359 20.77 -8.44 -15.51
N GLY A 360 20.24 -9.59 -15.89
CA GLY A 360 21.02 -10.67 -16.48
C GLY A 360 21.52 -10.29 -17.87
N ARG A 361 22.77 -10.62 -18.20
CA ARG A 361 23.39 -10.29 -19.50
C ARG A 361 23.97 -11.52 -20.19
N CYS A 362 23.71 -11.66 -21.48
CA CYS A 362 24.29 -12.68 -22.35
C CYS A 362 24.77 -12.06 -23.66
N ASN A 363 26.02 -12.33 -24.05
CA ASN A 363 26.48 -11.97 -25.39
C ASN A 363 25.85 -12.92 -26.42
N VAL A 364 25.42 -12.39 -27.55
CA VAL A 364 24.77 -13.17 -28.61
C VAL A 364 25.50 -12.95 -29.91
N ASP A 365 26.05 -14.03 -30.46
CA ASP A 365 26.58 -14.05 -31.82
C ASP A 365 25.45 -14.39 -32.80
N VAL A 366 25.01 -13.41 -33.58
CA VAL A 366 23.99 -13.60 -34.61
C VAL A 366 24.65 -13.94 -35.93
N LEU A 367 24.34 -15.12 -36.47
CA LEU A 367 24.87 -15.60 -37.75
C LEU A 367 23.84 -15.43 -38.88
N ARG A 368 24.32 -15.33 -40.12
CA ARG A 368 23.44 -15.35 -41.31
C ARG A 368 22.64 -16.66 -41.38
N PRO A 369 21.39 -16.59 -41.91
CA PRO A 369 20.67 -17.80 -42.31
C PRO A 369 21.50 -18.57 -43.35
N SER A 370 21.52 -19.90 -43.22
CA SER A 370 22.24 -20.80 -44.13
C SER A 370 21.62 -20.86 -45.52
#